data_AF-A0A820HX35-F1
#
_entry.id   AF-A0A820HX35-F1
#
_cell.length_a   1.000
_cell.length_b   1.000
_cell.length_c   1.000
_cell.angle_alpha   90.00
_cell.angle_beta   90.00
_cell.angle_gamma   90.00
#
_symmetry.space_group_name_H-M   'P 1'
#
loop_
_entity.id
_entity.type
_entity.pdbx_description
1 polymer ?
#
loop_
_entity_poly.entity_id
_entity_poly.type
_entity_poly.pdbx_seq_one_letter_code
_entity_poly.pdbx_strand_id
1 'polypeptide(L)' 'ARNSSFKSIKTISECLADELINASKQSYLSFAVRQKDQLEGV' A
#
# COMPACT_ATOMS: atom_id res chain seq x y z
N ALA A 1 -3.52 -3.11 -0.51
CA ALA A 1 -4.75 -3.16 -1.33
C ALA A 1 -5.89 -4.06 -0.79
N ARG A 2 -5.86 -5.41 -0.89
CA ARG A 2 -7.01 -6.29 -0.54
C ARG A 2 -7.55 -6.12 0.88
N ASN A 3 -6.66 -6.00 1.87
CA ASN A 3 -7.06 -5.83 3.26
C ASN A 3 -7.58 -4.42 3.55
N SER A 4 -7.06 -3.41 2.85
CA SER A 4 -7.51 -2.01 2.96
C SER A 4 -8.89 -1.83 2.34
N SER A 5 -9.18 -2.46 1.20
CA SER A 5 -10.51 -2.40 0.56
C SER A 5 -11.58 -3.13 1.37
N PHE A 6 -11.22 -4.17 2.12
CA PHE A 6 -12.17 -4.89 3.01
C PHE A 6 -12.53 -4.10 4.28
N LYS A 7 -11.71 -3.13 4.68
CA LYS A 7 -11.89 -2.33 5.90
C LYS A 7 -12.27 -0.88 5.60
N SER A 8 -12.42 -0.52 4.33
CA SER A 8 -12.69 0.83 3.85
C SER A 8 -13.98 0.88 3.06
N ILE A 9 -14.59 2.06 2.98
CA ILE A 9 -15.69 2.34 2.05
C ILE A 9 -15.22 2.47 0.59
N LYS A 10 -13.91 2.65 0.38
CA LYS A 10 -13.31 2.77 -0.94
C LYS A 10 -13.47 1.49 -1.74
N THR A 11 -13.72 1.64 -3.02
CA THR A 11 -13.70 0.53 -3.98
C THR A 11 -12.30 -0.10 -4.05
N ILE A 12 -12.25 -1.33 -4.57
CA ILE A 12 -10.97 -2.03 -4.79
C ILE A 12 -10.07 -1.22 -5.72
N SER A 13 -10.63 -0.59 -6.76
CA SER A 13 -9.90 0.25 -7.72
C SER A 13 -9.26 1.47 -7.06
N GLU A 14 -9.98 2.17 -6.19
CA GLU A 14 -9.44 3.31 -5.43
C GLU A 14 -8.36 2.88 -4.45
N CYS A 15 -8.58 1.77 -3.72
CA CYS A 15 -7.57 1.22 -2.82
C CYS A 15 -6.30 0.76 -3.56
N LEU A 16 -6.42 0.32 -4.82
CA LEU A 16 -5.29 -0.01 -5.68
C LEU A 16 -4.58 1.24 -6.18
N ALA A 17 -5.32 2.26 -6.63
CA ALA A 17 -4.75 3.53 -7.07
C ALA A 17 -3.94 4.20 -5.95
N ASP A 18 -4.50 4.26 -4.75
CA ASP A 18 -3.81 4.79 -3.57
C ASP A 18 -2.53 3.99 -3.25
N GLU A 19 -2.60 2.65 -3.33
CA GLU A 19 -1.43 1.80 -3.10
C GLU A 19 -0.33 2.07 -4.13
N LEU A 20 -0.67 2.19 -5.42
CA LEU A 20 0.29 2.47 -6.50
C LEU A 20 0.95 3.83 -6.32
N ILE A 21 0.16 4.86 -5.98
CA ILE A 21 0.68 6.21 -5.73
C ILE A 21 1.63 6.20 -4.53
N ASN A 22 1.23 5.57 -3.42
CA ASN A 22 2.08 5.49 -2.23
C ASN A 22 3.36 4.69 -2.48
N ALA A 23 3.29 3.60 -3.22
CA ALA A 23 4.46 2.81 -3.61
C ALA A 23 5.44 3.63 -4.47
N SER A 24 4.93 4.39 -5.44
CA SER A 24 5.76 5.26 -6.30
C SER A 24 6.51 6.35 -5.53
N LYS A 25 5.95 6.77 -4.39
CA LYS A 25 6.53 7.79 -3.51
C LYS A 25 7.45 7.22 -2.43
N GLN A 26 7.71 5.90 -2.45
CA GLN A 26 8.38 5.19 -1.35
C GLN A 26 7.76 5.50 0.01
N SER A 27 6.44 5.68 0.04
CA SER A 27 5.73 6.01 1.28
C SER A 27 5.61 4.75 2.14
N TYR A 28 5.89 4.89 3.45
CA TYR A 28 5.68 3.83 4.43
C TYR A 28 4.20 3.38 4.55
N LEU A 29 3.27 4.20 4.04
CA LEU A 29 1.85 3.82 3.93
C LEU A 29 1.62 2.74 2.87
N SER A 30 2.56 2.54 1.94
CA SER A 30 2.51 1.41 1.03
C SER A 30 2.91 0.14 1.73
N PHE A 31 2.08 -0.88 1.56
CA PHE A 31 2.36 -2.23 2.03
C PHE A 31 3.62 -2.79 1.36
N ALA A 32 3.81 -2.53 0.06
CA ALA A 32 4.94 -3.05 -0.69
C ALA A 32 6.27 -2.45 -0.20
N VAL A 33 6.31 -1.13 0.02
CA VAL A 33 7.49 -0.43 0.53
C VAL A 33 7.84 -0.93 1.93
N ARG A 34 6.87 -0.95 2.84
CA ARG A 34 7.09 -1.43 4.22
C ARG A 34 7.61 -2.87 4.26
N GLN A 35 7.06 -3.77 3.44
CA GLN A 35 7.55 -5.14 3.39
C GLN A 35 8.96 -5.24 2.81
N LYS A 36 9.28 -4.43 1.79
CA LYS A 36 10.62 -4.36 1.21
C LYS A 36 11.63 -3.94 2.28
N ASP A 37 11.36 -2.86 2.99
CA ASP A 37 12.26 -2.31 4.00
C ASP A 37 12.44 -3.31 5.17
N GLN A 38 11.35 -3.97 5.58
CA GLN A 38 11.39 -4.99 6.63
C GLN A 38 12.23 -6.22 6.23
N LEU A 39 12.28 -6.57 4.94
CA LEU A 39 13.12 -7.67 4.43
C LEU A 39 14.58 -7.25 4.24
N GLU A 40 14.81 -6.00 3.84
CA GLU A 40 16.15 -5.43 3.70
C GLU A 40 16.77 -5.07 5.07
N GLY A 41 15.96 -5.04 6.14
CA GLY A 41 16.38 -4.75 7.50
C GLY A 41 16.66 -3.26 7.75
N VAL A 42 16.03 -2.38 6.94
CA VAL A 42 16.15 -0.92 7.00
C VAL A 42 15.09 -0.30 7.90
#